data_AF-A0AAX3WP08-F1
#
_entry.id   AF-A0AAX3WP08-F1
#
_cell.length_a   1.000
_cell.length_b   1.000
_cell.length_c   1.000
_cell.angle_alpha   90.00
_cell.angle_beta   90.00
_cell.angle_gamma   90.00
#
_symmetry.space_group_name_H-M   'P 1'
#
loop_
_entity.id
_entity.type
_entity.pdbx_description
1 polymer ?
#
loop_
_entity_poly.entity_id
_entity_poly.type
_entity_poly.pdbx_seq_one_letter_code
_entity_poly.pdbx_strand_id
1 'polypeptide(L)'
;MKNRSKAYIRHQKERIIRKKWAILKNVFLLESNYMPARGKLSKGKIHCSCRMCRYEQYHSIPKAKHKAKLKAMKEEIDDYVYFLLSY
;
A
#
# COMPACT_ATOMS: atom_id res chain seq x y z
N MET A 1 -12.74 -5.64 8.78
CA MET A 1 -12.89 -4.89 7.51
C MET A 1 -13.90 -5.62 6.63
N LYS A 2 -15.16 -5.16 6.66
CA LYS A 2 -16.27 -5.76 5.91
C LYS A 2 -15.96 -5.70 4.39
N ASN A 3 -16.21 -6.80 3.68
CA ASN A 3 -16.21 -6.94 2.20
C ASN A 3 -14.86 -7.10 1.46
N ARG A 4 -13.83 -7.69 2.05
CA ARG A 4 -12.67 -8.16 1.25
C ARG A 4 -12.77 -9.65 0.98
N SER A 5 -12.99 -10.02 -0.28
CA SER A 5 -13.04 -11.42 -0.70
C SER A 5 -11.69 -12.12 -0.44
N LYS A 6 -11.73 -13.45 -0.29
CA LYS A 6 -10.49 -14.26 -0.19
C LYS A 6 -9.58 -14.02 -1.41
N ALA A 7 -10.17 -13.81 -2.59
CA ALA A 7 -9.45 -13.46 -3.81
C ALA A 7 -8.68 -12.14 -3.67
N TYR A 8 -9.32 -11.08 -3.15
CA TYR A 8 -8.65 -9.81 -2.88
C TYR A 8 -7.47 -9.99 -1.92
N ILE A 9 -7.64 -10.76 -0.86
CA ILE A 9 -6.58 -11.00 0.13
C ILE A 9 -5.41 -11.75 -0.51
N ARG A 10 -5.66 -12.78 -1.34
CA ARG A 10 -4.64 -13.51 -2.10
C ARG A 10 -3.89 -12.58 -3.04
N HIS A 11 -4.60 -11.77 -3.81
CA HIS A 11 -4.01 -10.78 -4.71
C HIS A 11 -3.11 -9.77 -3.96
N GLN A 12 -3.56 -9.24 -2.81
CA GLN A 12 -2.75 -8.32 -2.02
C GLN A 12 -1.50 -8.98 -1.44
N LYS A 13 -1.61 -10.23 -0.96
CA LYS A 13 -0.44 -11.01 -0.51
C LYS A 13 0.56 -11.19 -1.66
N GLU A 14 0.08 -11.60 -2.82
CA GLU A 14 0.91 -11.83 -4.00
C GLU A 14 1.60 -10.54 -4.47
N ARG A 15 0.88 -9.41 -4.48
CA ARG A 15 1.46 -8.09 -4.77
C ARG A 15 2.62 -7.75 -3.84
N ILE A 16 2.47 -8.02 -2.54
CA ILE A 16 3.52 -7.76 -1.54
C ILE A 16 4.72 -8.71 -1.75
N ILE A 17 4.46 -10.00 -2.01
CA ILE A 17 5.51 -11.00 -2.30
C ILE A 17 6.32 -10.57 -3.53
N ARG A 18 5.65 -10.21 -4.62
CA ARG A 18 6.29 -9.76 -5.86
C ARG A 18 7.16 -8.53 -5.64
N LYS A 19 6.67 -7.52 -4.91
CA LYS A 19 7.44 -6.33 -4.58
C LYS A 19 8.71 -6.67 -3.79
N LYS A 20 8.60 -7.53 -2.78
CA LYS A 20 9.75 -7.94 -1.95
C LYS A 20 10.76 -8.76 -2.76
N TRP A 21 10.30 -9.65 -3.62
CA TRP A 21 11.16 -10.39 -4.52
C TRP A 21 11.92 -9.49 -5.49
N ALA A 22 11.23 -8.53 -6.11
CA ALA A 22 11.87 -7.58 -7.02
C ALA A 22 12.96 -6.75 -6.33
N ILE A 23 12.75 -6.35 -5.06
CA ILE A 23 13.76 -5.65 -4.27
C ILE A 23 14.94 -6.60 -3.97
N LEU A 24 14.67 -7.81 -3.48
CA LEU A 24 15.70 -8.79 -3.18
C LEU A 24 16.57 -9.13 -4.39
N LYS A 25 15.94 -9.36 -5.55
CA LYS A 25 16.61 -9.73 -6.78
C LYS A 25 17.31 -8.55 -7.44
N ASN A 26 16.62 -7.43 -7.65
CA ASN A 26 17.14 -6.35 -8.50
C ASN A 26 17.97 -5.32 -7.75
N VAL A 27 17.85 -5.23 -6.41
CA VAL A 27 18.57 -4.25 -5.60
C VAL A 27 19.66 -4.93 -4.78
N PHE A 28 19.32 -6.02 -4.10
CA PHE A 28 20.25 -6.67 -3.17
C PHE A 28 21.02 -7.86 -3.77
N LEU A 29 20.49 -8.52 -4.80
CA LEU A 29 21.04 -9.75 -5.39
C LEU A 29 21.16 -10.89 -4.35
N LEU A 30 20.19 -10.99 -3.43
CA LEU A 30 20.19 -11.92 -2.29
C LEU A 30 18.93 -12.80 -2.24
N GLU A 31 18.20 -12.95 -3.34
CA GLU A 31 16.93 -13.66 -3.35
C GLU A 31 17.05 -15.13 -2.96
N SER A 32 18.12 -15.81 -3.34
CA SER A 32 18.39 -17.22 -2.99
C SER A 32 18.58 -17.42 -1.48
N ASN A 33 19.22 -16.44 -0.81
CA ASN A 33 19.53 -16.50 0.61
C ASN A 33 18.32 -16.18 1.50
N TYR A 34 17.50 -15.21 1.09
CA TYR A 34 16.42 -14.68 1.95
C TYR A 34 15.01 -15.09 1.53
N MET A 35 14.84 -15.60 0.31
CA MET A 35 13.55 -16.11 -0.18
C MET A 35 13.74 -17.36 -1.06
N PRO A 36 14.33 -18.45 -0.51
CA PRO A 36 14.57 -19.69 -1.27
C PRO A 36 13.28 -20.34 -1.79
N ALA A 37 12.14 -20.06 -1.15
CA ALA A 37 10.82 -20.43 -1.64
C ALA A 37 9.93 -19.19 -1.75
N ARG A 38 9.09 -19.13 -2.78
CA ARG A 38 8.23 -17.97 -3.07
C ARG A 38 7.38 -17.59 -1.85
N GLY A 39 7.49 -16.32 -1.42
CA GLY A 39 6.74 -15.79 -0.28
C GLY A 39 7.28 -16.18 1.09
N LYS A 40 8.33 -17.01 1.17
CA LYS A 40 9.05 -17.36 2.39
C LYS A 40 10.15 -16.32 2.65
N LEU A 41 9.76 -15.09 2.98
CA LEU A 41 10.70 -14.21 3.68
C LEU A 41 10.73 -14.63 5.14
N SER A 42 11.93 -14.78 5.71
CA SER A 42 12.07 -15.03 7.14
C SER A 42 11.27 -13.95 7.91
N LYS A 43 10.60 -14.36 8.99
CA LYS A 43 9.79 -13.46 9.84
C LYS A 43 10.63 -12.30 10.42
N GLY A 44 11.95 -12.35 10.27
CA GLY A 44 12.94 -11.29 10.51
C GLY A 44 13.24 -10.41 9.28
N LYS A 45 12.21 -9.69 8.82
CA LYS A 45 12.28 -8.25 8.51
C LYS A 45 13.49 -7.73 7.70
N ILE A 46 13.36 -7.63 6.38
CA ILE A 46 13.92 -6.47 5.66
C ILE A 46 13.10 -5.25 6.07
N HIS A 47 13.44 -4.68 7.24
CA HIS A 47 13.02 -3.34 7.61
C HIS A 47 13.98 -2.35 6.95
N CYS A 48 13.99 -2.33 5.62
CA CYS A 48 14.77 -1.35 4.91
C CYS A 48 14.10 0.00 5.12
N SER A 49 14.71 0.82 5.96
CA SER A 49 14.39 2.24 6.12
C SER A 49 14.96 3.09 4.97
N CYS A 50 15.62 2.44 4.01
CA CYS A 50 16.19 3.02 2.81
C CYS A 50 15.17 3.81 1.98
N ARG A 51 15.68 4.76 1.21
CA ARG A 51 14.88 5.67 0.39
C ARG A 51 13.98 4.93 -0.61
N MET A 52 14.43 3.77 -1.11
CA MET A 52 13.65 2.90 -2.01
C MET A 52 12.43 2.28 -1.32
N CYS A 53 12.60 1.73 -0.12
CA CYS A 53 11.50 1.08 0.61
C CYS A 53 10.56 2.08 1.27
N ARG A 54 11.07 3.26 1.65
CA ARG A 54 10.29 4.40 2.14
C ARG A 54 9.97 5.44 1.07
N TYR A 55 10.03 5.07 -0.22
CA TYR A 55 9.89 6.01 -1.35
C TYR A 55 8.63 6.88 -1.26
N GLU A 56 7.46 6.26 -1.02
CA GLU A 56 6.20 6.99 -0.86
C GLU A 56 6.23 7.99 0.32
N GLN A 57 6.95 7.67 1.39
CA GLN A 57 7.08 8.55 2.55
C GLN A 57 8.08 9.69 2.30
N TYR A 58 9.22 9.38 1.67
CA TYR A 58 10.24 10.36 1.32
C TYR A 58 9.79 11.37 0.26
N HIS A 59 8.99 10.91 -0.71
CA HIS A 59 8.47 11.74 -1.78
C HIS A 59 7.03 12.22 -1.51
N SER A 60 6.54 12.06 -0.28
CA SER A 60 5.22 12.52 0.16
C SER A 60 4.09 12.11 -0.80
N ILE A 61 4.19 10.93 -1.40
CA ILE A 61 3.26 10.49 -2.43
C ILE A 61 1.89 10.28 -1.80
N PRO A 62 0.84 11.00 -2.26
CA PRO A 62 -0.48 10.92 -1.66
C PRO A 62 -1.03 9.50 -1.77
N LYS A 63 -1.18 8.83 -0.63
CA LYS A 63 -1.75 7.48 -0.61
C LYS A 63 -3.22 7.55 -1.07
N ALA A 64 -3.66 6.53 -1.81
CA ALA A 64 -5.04 6.46 -2.30
C ALA A 64 -6.09 6.64 -1.19
N LYS A 65 -5.80 6.19 0.05
CA LYS A 65 -6.67 6.42 1.22
C LYS A 65 -6.89 7.90 1.56
N HIS A 66 -5.87 8.74 1.37
CA HIS A 66 -5.96 10.17 1.64
C HIS A 66 -6.78 10.86 0.55
N LYS A 67 -6.60 10.47 -0.71
CA LYS A 67 -7.44 10.94 -1.83
C LYS A 67 -8.91 10.58 -1.63
N ALA A 68 -9.20 9.33 -1.27
CA ALA A 68 -10.57 8.88 -1.02
C ALA A 68 -11.21 9.63 0.16
N LYS A 69 -10.46 9.84 1.25
CA LYS A 69 -10.94 10.61 2.41
C LYS A 69 -11.20 12.08 2.05
N LEU A 70 -10.30 12.71 1.30
CA LEU A 70 -10.49 14.08 0.80
C LEU A 70 -11.75 14.21 -0.06
N LYS A 71 -12.02 13.22 -0.93
CA LYS A 71 -13.23 13.21 -1.76
C LYS A 71 -14.50 13.15 -0.91
N ALA A 72 -14.56 12.21 0.04
CA ALA A 72 -15.69 12.07 0.95
C ALA A 72 -15.93 13.34 1.79
N MET A 73 -14.87 13.93 2.32
CA MET A 73 -14.98 15.20 3.06
C MET A 73 -15.50 16.34 2.19
N LYS A 74 -15.16 16.34 0.90
CA LYS A 74 -15.63 17.37 -0.04
C LYS A 74 -17.10 17.20 -0.36
N GLU A 75 -17.54 15.96 -0.57
CA GLU A 75 -18.95 15.60 -0.74
C GLU A 75 -19.79 16.03 0.48
N GLU A 76 -19.30 15.78 1.71
CA GLU A 76 -19.98 16.22 2.94
C GLU A 76 -20.14 17.75 3.03
N ILE A 77 -19.14 18.52 2.59
CA ILE A 77 -19.21 19.99 2.56
C ILE A 77 -20.21 20.45 1.51
N ASP A 78 -20.15 19.88 0.31
CA ASP A 78 -21.03 20.24 -0.80
C ASP A 78 -22.50 19.97 -0.44
N ASP A 79 -22.79 18.84 0.21
CA ASP A 79 -24.13 18.49 0.71
C ASP A 79 -24.63 19.51 1.76
N TYR A 80 -23.75 19.93 2.69
CA TYR A 80 -24.10 20.92 3.71
C TYR A 80 -24.38 22.30 3.11
N VAL A 81 -23.56 22.73 2.15
CA VAL A 81 -23.76 24.00 1.43
C VAL A 81 -25.05 23.97 0.62
N TYR A 82 -25.34 22.87 -0.06
CA TYR A 82 -26.59 22.70 -0.80
C TYR A 82 -27.82 22.78 0.13
N PHE A 83 -27.75 22.14 1.30
CA PHE A 83 -28.81 22.23 2.31
C PHE A 83 -29.05 23.69 2.77
N LEU A 84 -27.98 24.44 3.05
CA LEU A 84 -28.09 25.83 3.49
C LEU A 84 -28.60 26.80 2.41
N LEU A 85 -28.35 26.52 1.13
CA LEU A 85 -28.80 27.35 0.00
C LEU A 85 -30.20 26.98 -0.51
N SER A 86 -30.76 25.87 -0.02
CA SER A 86 -32.10 25.39 -0.39
C SER A 86 -33.19 25.79 0.61
N TYR A 87 -32.83 26.53 1.65
CA TYR A 87 -33.69 27.17 2.66
C TYR A 87 -33.48 28.68 2.63
#